data_AF-F2UFX9-F1
#
_entry.id   AF-F2UFX9-F1
#
_cell.length_a   1.000
_cell.length_b   1.000
_cell.length_c   1.000
_cell.angle_alpha   90.00
_cell.angle_beta   90.00
_cell.angle_gamma   90.00
#
_symmetry.space_group_name_H-M   'P 1'
#
loop_
_entity.id
_entity.type
_entity.pdbx_description
1 polymer ?
#
loop_
_entity_poly.entity_id
_entity_poly.type
_entity_poly.pdbx_seq_one_letter_code
_entity_poly.pdbx_strand_id
1 'polypeptide(L)'
;MADAVVADGEHVVVELLAQPEFIKVVRVSGTKKERLGKVTFSLQGAIGRPFGAVYEVDRGRLIPKHASGEDTIDALVEEGNLEKGADNRHLRDDRGHQGMSSTQIYDLKQQGAKREHVIKQIVESSKTFKSKTEYSQAKYLARKKRQHLTDVRVLKPTLPTLWRVYSQKAPQKICFMRNDALAMLLLRANVRAGGRFLVMDTCNGLVAAAMAQRVAAVEEPKTLNLLQFLGH
;
A
#
# COMPACT_ATOMS: atom_id res chain seq x y z
N MET A 1 18.85 -4.25 18.27
CA MET A 1 18.14 -4.88 17.15
C MET A 1 18.50 -4.07 15.92
N ALA A 2 19.30 -4.60 15.00
CA ALA A 2 19.59 -3.90 13.75
C ALA A 2 18.29 -3.90 12.92
N ASP A 3 17.84 -2.73 12.46
CA ASP A 3 16.66 -2.65 11.60
C ASP A 3 16.93 -3.47 10.33
N ALA A 4 16.12 -4.49 10.10
CA ALA A 4 16.22 -5.30 8.89
C ALA A 4 16.04 -4.39 7.66
N VAL A 5 17.04 -4.40 6.77
CA VAL A 5 17.06 -3.60 5.55
C VAL A 5 16.70 -4.45 4.34
N VAL A 6 16.18 -3.79 3.30
CA VAL A 6 15.89 -4.42 2.01
C VAL A 6 17.21 -4.77 1.32
N ALA A 7 17.45 -6.05 1.02
CA ALA A 7 18.62 -6.49 0.25
C ALA A 7 18.25 -6.90 -1.19
N ASP A 8 19.24 -6.85 -2.08
CA ASP A 8 19.06 -7.30 -3.46
C ASP A 8 18.87 -8.82 -3.52
N GLY A 9 18.05 -9.30 -4.46
CA GLY A 9 17.74 -10.72 -4.63
C GLY A 9 16.74 -11.31 -3.63
N GLU A 10 16.41 -10.61 -2.53
CA GLU A 10 15.40 -11.02 -1.55
C GLU A 10 13.97 -10.81 -2.06
N HIS A 11 13.00 -11.48 -1.42
CA HIS A 11 11.60 -11.24 -1.70
C HIS A 11 11.03 -10.23 -0.72
N VAL A 12 10.30 -9.26 -1.25
CA VAL A 12 9.65 -8.20 -0.48
C VAL A 12 8.19 -8.06 -0.90
N VAL A 13 7.38 -7.50 -0.01
CA VAL A 13 6.00 -7.14 -0.32
C VAL A 13 5.95 -5.65 -0.64
N VAL A 14 5.40 -5.29 -1.79
CA VAL A 14 5.19 -3.89 -2.19
C VAL A 14 3.70 -3.59 -2.26
N GLU A 15 3.30 -2.44 -1.74
CA GLU A 15 1.92 -1.97 -1.78
C GLU A 15 1.83 -0.48 -2.14
N LEU A 16 0.70 -0.07 -2.71
CA LEU A 16 0.35 1.35 -2.86
C LEU A 16 -0.40 1.81 -1.62
N LEU A 17 0.08 2.88 -0.97
CA LEU A 17 -0.51 3.38 0.27
C LEU A 17 -1.94 3.89 0.08
N ALA A 18 -2.17 4.64 -1.00
CA ALA A 18 -3.49 5.20 -1.30
C ALA A 18 -4.46 4.17 -1.91
N GLN A 19 -3.95 3.02 -2.37
CA GLN A 19 -4.72 1.92 -2.96
C GLN A 19 -4.21 0.57 -2.41
N PRO A 20 -4.48 0.26 -1.13
CA PRO A 20 -3.90 -0.88 -0.44
C PRO A 20 -4.31 -2.25 -1.01
N GLU A 21 -5.32 -2.29 -1.88
CA GLU A 21 -5.69 -3.46 -2.67
C GLU A 21 -4.59 -3.85 -3.68
N PHE A 22 -3.79 -2.89 -4.15
CA PHE A 22 -2.63 -3.16 -5.01
C PHE A 22 -1.43 -3.49 -4.14
N ILE A 23 -1.32 -4.77 -3.81
CA ILE A 23 -0.23 -5.35 -3.04
C ILE A 23 0.33 -6.59 -3.75
N LYS A 24 1.64 -6.78 -3.76
CA LYS A 24 2.27 -7.95 -4.40
C LYS A 24 3.61 -8.33 -3.77
N VAL A 25 3.97 -9.61 -3.89
CA VAL A 25 5.33 -10.09 -3.63
C VAL A 25 6.18 -9.83 -4.87
N VAL A 26 7.41 -9.37 -4.67
CA VAL A 26 8.40 -9.09 -5.72
C VAL A 26 9.76 -9.56 -5.25
N ARG A 27 10.56 -10.13 -6.16
CA ARG A 27 11.98 -10.34 -5.93
C ARG A 27 12.74 -9.06 -6.26
N VAL A 28 13.46 -8.52 -5.29
CA VAL A 28 14.24 -7.29 -5.42
C VAL A 28 15.30 -7.49 -6.49
N SER A 29 15.34 -6.56 -7.43
CA SER A 29 16.35 -6.45 -8.47
C SER A 29 16.51 -4.98 -8.81
N GLY A 30 17.74 -4.47 -8.80
CA GLY A 30 18.02 -3.06 -9.10
C GLY A 30 17.66 -2.64 -10.54
N THR A 31 17.67 -3.57 -11.49
CA THR A 31 17.46 -3.26 -12.93
C THR A 31 16.02 -3.48 -13.38
N LYS A 32 15.31 -4.42 -12.75
CA LYS A 32 13.96 -4.81 -13.18
C LYS A 32 12.92 -3.76 -12.78
N LYS A 33 12.11 -3.33 -13.74
CA LYS A 33 10.93 -2.51 -13.48
C LYS A 33 9.74 -3.37 -13.10
N GLU A 34 9.04 -2.93 -12.07
CA GLU A 34 7.93 -3.63 -11.45
C GLU A 34 6.66 -2.80 -11.60
N ARG A 35 5.58 -3.44 -12.06
CA ARG A 35 4.28 -2.79 -12.24
C ARG A 35 3.33 -3.11 -11.10
N LEU A 36 2.70 -2.09 -10.51
CA LEU A 36 1.70 -2.21 -9.47
C LEU A 36 0.54 -1.25 -9.78
N GLY A 37 -0.63 -1.79 -10.10
CA GLY A 37 -1.75 -1.01 -10.63
C GLY A 37 -1.36 -0.26 -11.93
N LYS A 38 -1.44 1.07 -11.90
CA LYS A 38 -1.05 1.96 -13.00
C LYS A 38 0.38 2.50 -12.89
N VAL A 39 1.10 2.14 -11.84
CA VAL A 39 2.43 2.66 -11.53
C VAL A 39 3.49 1.62 -11.89
N THR A 40 4.60 2.07 -12.49
CA THR A 40 5.75 1.24 -12.83
C THR A 40 7.00 1.87 -12.20
N PHE A 41 7.79 1.09 -11.46
CA PHE A 41 8.96 1.59 -10.74
C PHE A 41 10.08 0.54 -10.62
N SER A 42 11.32 0.96 -10.40
CA SER A 42 12.44 0.10 -9.99
C SER A 42 12.61 0.11 -8.47
N LEU A 43 12.97 -1.05 -7.90
CA LEU A 43 13.25 -1.20 -6.47
C LEU A 43 14.66 -0.74 -6.06
N GLN A 44 15.49 -0.28 -7.01
CA GLN A 44 16.87 0.13 -6.74
C GLN A 44 17.00 1.15 -5.58
N GLY A 45 16.10 2.13 -5.50
CA GLY A 45 16.12 3.15 -4.45
C GLY A 45 15.75 2.66 -3.06
N ALA A 46 15.17 1.46 -2.94
CA ALA A 46 14.81 0.84 -1.68
C ALA A 46 15.91 -0.07 -1.10
N ILE A 47 16.90 -0.49 -1.91
CA ILE A 47 17.99 -1.35 -1.46
C ILE A 47 18.82 -0.63 -0.39
N GLY A 48 19.11 -1.30 0.72
CA GLY A 48 19.84 -0.76 1.88
C GLY A 48 19.00 0.14 2.78
N ARG A 49 17.70 0.31 2.52
CA ARG A 49 16.77 1.06 3.36
C ARG A 49 15.96 0.14 4.27
N PRO A 50 15.49 0.60 5.43
CA PRO A 50 14.68 -0.22 6.34
C PRO A 50 13.34 -0.61 5.72
N PHE A 51 12.83 -1.78 6.10
CA PHE A 51 11.45 -2.15 5.80
C PHE A 51 10.45 -1.16 6.44
N GLY A 52 9.30 -0.99 5.79
CA GLY A 52 8.27 -0.03 6.21
C GLY A 52 8.45 1.38 5.62
N ALA A 53 9.62 1.68 5.05
CA ALA A 53 9.87 2.96 4.39
C ALA A 53 8.89 3.22 3.23
N VAL A 54 8.53 4.49 3.09
CA VAL A 54 7.59 5.00 2.09
C VAL A 54 8.37 5.76 1.02
N TYR A 55 7.96 5.57 -0.23
CA TYR A 55 8.62 6.15 -1.40
C TYR A 55 7.59 6.78 -2.32
N GLU A 56 7.87 7.98 -2.81
CA GLU A 56 7.14 8.54 -3.94
C GLU A 56 7.73 7.98 -5.25
N VAL A 57 6.87 7.51 -6.16
CA VAL A 57 7.31 7.11 -7.51
C VAL A 57 7.40 8.34 -8.42
N ASP A 58 8.62 8.71 -8.77
CA ASP A 58 8.90 9.75 -9.78
C ASP A 58 9.61 9.16 -11.00
N ARG A 59 9.01 9.32 -12.18
CA ARG A 59 9.53 8.81 -13.47
C ARG A 59 10.07 7.36 -13.41
N GLY A 60 9.44 6.52 -12.57
CA GLY A 60 9.79 5.11 -12.37
C GLY A 60 10.95 4.85 -11.40
N ARG A 61 11.42 5.87 -10.68
CA ARG A 61 12.37 5.75 -9.57
C ARG A 61 11.65 5.96 -8.24
N LEU A 62 12.12 5.25 -7.21
CA LEU A 62 11.63 5.40 -5.84
C LEU A 62 12.43 6.48 -5.13
N ILE A 63 11.76 7.56 -4.73
CA ILE A 63 12.34 8.64 -3.94
C ILE A 63 11.85 8.49 -2.49
N PRO A 64 12.73 8.32 -1.50
CA PRO A 64 12.30 8.23 -0.10
C PRO A 64 11.49 9.44 0.32
N LYS A 65 10.30 9.21 0.90
CA LYS A 65 9.54 10.25 1.59
C LYS A 65 9.96 10.23 3.07
N HIS A 66 10.49 11.35 3.54
CA HIS A 66 10.69 11.53 4.97
C HIS A 66 9.33 11.61 5.66
N ALA A 67 9.19 11.00 6.84
CA ALA A 67 7.97 11.02 7.64
C ALA A 67 7.76 12.38 8.34
N SER A 68 8.05 13.49 7.67
CA SER A 68 7.72 14.83 8.17
C SER A 68 6.22 15.05 7.96
N GLY A 69 5.46 15.08 9.06
CA GLY A 69 4.00 15.23 9.06
C GLY A 69 3.48 16.57 8.51
N GLU A 70 4.38 17.53 8.27
CA GLU A 70 4.06 18.90 7.86
C GLU A 70 3.62 19.02 6.38
N ASP A 71 4.03 18.09 5.50
CA ASP A 71 3.64 18.11 4.07
C ASP A 71 2.34 17.33 3.79
N THR A 72 1.66 16.83 4.84
CA THR A 72 0.46 16.02 4.62
C THR A 72 -0.68 16.87 4.07
N ILE A 73 -1.34 16.35 3.02
CA ILE A 73 -2.51 17.00 2.41
C ILE A 73 -3.58 17.34 3.45
N ASP A 74 -3.68 16.56 4.54
CA ASP A 74 -4.63 16.86 5.63
C ASP A 74 -4.23 18.12 6.41
N ALA A 75 -2.96 18.26 6.80
CA ALA A 75 -2.45 19.48 7.44
C ALA A 75 -2.62 20.72 6.54
N LEU A 76 -2.31 20.58 5.25
CA LEU A 76 -2.44 21.67 4.26
C LEU A 76 -3.90 22.07 3.96
N VAL A 77 -4.85 21.17 4.21
CA VAL A 77 -6.30 21.42 4.07
C VAL A 77 -6.88 22.02 5.35
N GLU A 78 -6.39 21.59 6.53
CA GLU A 78 -6.79 22.15 7.82
C GLU A 78 -6.26 23.57 8.05
N GLU A 79 -5.01 23.87 7.67
CA GLU A 79 -4.45 25.23 7.71
C GLU A 79 -5.26 26.24 6.87
N GLY A 80 -5.95 25.76 5.84
CA GLY A 80 -6.74 26.60 4.94
C GLY A 80 -8.04 27.15 5.51
N ASN A 81 -8.39 26.85 6.77
CA ASN A 81 -9.66 27.21 7.42
C ASN A 81 -10.85 27.11 6.44
N LEU A 82 -10.93 25.99 5.74
CA LEU A 82 -11.85 25.82 4.62
C LEU A 82 -13.28 25.91 5.14
N GLU A 83 -14.01 26.92 4.68
CA GLU A 83 -15.44 27.06 4.96
C GLU A 83 -16.15 25.73 4.67
N LYS A 84 -17.00 25.31 5.61
CA LYS A 84 -17.73 24.04 5.57
C LYS A 84 -19.21 24.34 5.36
N GLY A 85 -19.80 23.77 4.33
CA GLY A 85 -21.24 23.83 4.13
C GLY A 85 -22.00 22.94 5.13
N ALA A 86 -23.25 23.28 5.43
CA ALA A 86 -24.11 22.46 6.29
C ALA A 86 -24.87 21.38 5.51
N ASP A 87 -25.24 21.66 4.25
CA ASP A 87 -26.04 20.75 3.42
C ASP A 87 -25.71 20.86 1.92
N ASN A 88 -26.42 20.06 1.11
CA ASN A 88 -26.25 19.96 -0.33
C ASN A 88 -27.40 20.56 -1.15
N ARG A 89 -28.34 21.31 -0.53
CA ARG A 89 -29.60 21.72 -1.21
C ARG A 89 -29.39 22.63 -2.43
N HIS A 90 -28.27 23.35 -2.45
CA HIS A 90 -27.87 24.26 -3.53
C HIS A 90 -26.81 23.66 -4.46
N LEU A 91 -26.36 22.42 -4.22
CA LEU A 91 -25.39 21.74 -5.07
C LEU A 91 -26.11 21.12 -6.28
N ARG A 92 -25.92 21.70 -7.46
CA ARG A 92 -26.35 21.14 -8.74
C ARG A 92 -25.24 20.30 -9.35
N ASP A 93 -25.58 19.23 -10.07
CA ASP A 93 -24.57 18.40 -10.74
C ASP A 93 -24.25 18.97 -12.13
N ASP A 94 -23.26 19.86 -12.21
CA ASP A 94 -22.79 20.45 -13.46
C ASP A 94 -21.35 20.03 -13.76
N ARG A 95 -21.05 19.79 -15.05
CA ARG A 95 -19.70 19.42 -15.50
C ARG A 95 -18.66 20.53 -15.31
N GLY A 96 -19.10 21.78 -15.08
CA GLY A 96 -18.26 22.97 -14.93
C GLY A 96 -17.74 23.27 -13.50
N HIS A 97 -17.97 22.36 -12.55
CA HIS A 97 -17.55 22.52 -11.15
C HIS A 97 -16.07 22.35 -10.91
N GLN A 98 -15.39 21.59 -11.78
CA GLN A 98 -13.95 21.43 -11.75
C GLN A 98 -13.31 22.36 -12.77
N GLY A 99 -12.55 23.35 -12.31
CA GLY A 99 -11.89 24.33 -13.17
C GLY A 99 -10.69 23.77 -13.95
N MET A 100 -9.99 22.76 -13.40
CA MET A 100 -8.79 22.20 -14.00
C MET A 100 -9.11 21.03 -14.94
N SER A 101 -8.67 21.12 -16.19
CA SER A 101 -8.90 20.09 -17.22
C SER A 101 -7.98 18.88 -17.05
N SER A 102 -8.35 17.73 -17.61
CA SER A 102 -7.51 16.52 -17.56
C SER A 102 -6.13 16.71 -18.21
N THR A 103 -6.03 17.54 -19.24
CA THR A 103 -4.76 17.85 -19.93
C THR A 103 -3.86 18.68 -19.03
N GLN A 104 -4.39 19.72 -18.37
CA GLN A 104 -3.64 20.53 -17.40
C GLN A 104 -3.10 19.68 -16.24
N ILE A 105 -3.90 18.73 -15.73
CA ILE A 105 -3.42 17.79 -14.69
C ILE A 105 -2.25 16.95 -15.21
N TYR A 106 -2.34 16.48 -16.44
CA TYR A 106 -1.28 15.69 -17.05
C TYR A 106 0.00 16.51 -17.23
N ASP A 107 -0.11 17.75 -17.70
CA ASP A 107 1.03 18.63 -17.94
C ASP A 107 1.75 18.98 -16.63
N LEU A 108 1.02 19.31 -15.56
CA LEU A 108 1.59 19.52 -14.23
C LEU A 108 2.36 18.30 -13.73
N LYS A 109 1.84 17.10 -13.99
CA LYS A 109 2.52 15.84 -13.64
C LYS A 109 3.78 15.61 -14.47
N GLN A 110 3.81 16.04 -15.74
CA GLN A 110 4.97 15.92 -16.62
C GLN A 110 6.08 16.93 -16.26
N GLN A 111 5.69 18.14 -15.84
CA GLN A 111 6.57 19.18 -15.32
C GLN A 111 7.26 18.79 -14.00
N GLY A 112 6.87 17.66 -13.39
CA GLY A 112 7.50 17.15 -12.17
C GLY A 112 6.93 17.77 -10.89
N ALA A 113 5.74 18.36 -10.94
CA ALA A 113 5.07 18.82 -9.73
C ALA A 113 4.81 17.65 -8.77
N LYS A 114 5.13 17.84 -7.48
CA LYS A 114 4.82 16.87 -6.41
C LYS A 114 3.34 16.49 -6.47
N ARG A 115 3.01 15.21 -6.25
CA ARG A 115 1.62 14.72 -6.34
C ARG A 115 0.68 15.43 -5.37
N GLU A 116 1.16 15.79 -4.20
CA GLU A 116 0.42 16.54 -3.17
C GLU A 116 0.03 17.93 -3.66
N HIS A 117 0.98 18.64 -4.31
CA HIS A 117 0.72 19.95 -4.90
C HIS A 117 -0.33 19.88 -6.01
N VAL A 118 -0.27 18.84 -6.85
CA VAL A 118 -1.30 18.61 -7.89
C VAL A 118 -2.68 18.40 -7.25
N ILE A 119 -2.77 17.67 -6.14
CA ILE A 119 -4.04 17.48 -5.42
C ILE A 119 -4.53 18.81 -4.83
N LYS A 120 -3.65 19.63 -4.26
CA LYS A 120 -3.99 20.95 -3.73
C LYS A 120 -4.61 21.84 -4.81
N GLN A 121 -3.96 21.97 -5.97
CA GLN A 121 -4.49 22.75 -7.10
C GLN A 121 -5.84 22.20 -7.62
N ILE A 122 -6.02 20.88 -7.62
CA ILE A 122 -7.30 20.24 -7.97
C ILE A 122 -8.42 20.62 -6.99
N VAL A 123 -8.11 20.76 -5.70
CA VAL A 123 -9.07 21.13 -4.67
C VAL A 123 -9.39 22.63 -4.75
N GLU A 124 -8.36 23.48 -4.89
CA GLU A 124 -8.51 24.94 -5.02
C GLU A 124 -9.31 25.33 -6.28
N SER A 125 -9.13 24.61 -7.38
CA SER A 125 -9.89 24.83 -8.63
C SER A 125 -11.34 24.32 -8.59
N SER A 126 -11.78 23.71 -7.49
CA SER A 126 -13.12 23.16 -7.35
C SER A 126 -14.09 24.19 -6.77
N LYS A 127 -15.04 24.65 -7.58
CA LYS A 127 -16.01 25.70 -7.20
C LYS A 127 -16.93 25.29 -6.05
N THR A 128 -17.26 24.00 -5.95
CA THR A 128 -18.21 23.48 -4.96
C THR A 128 -17.57 22.92 -3.71
N PHE A 129 -16.23 22.89 -3.63
CA PHE A 129 -15.55 22.23 -2.52
C PHE A 129 -15.85 22.89 -1.17
N LYS A 130 -15.82 24.23 -1.09
CA LYS A 130 -16.13 24.98 0.14
C LYS A 130 -17.59 24.82 0.57
N SER A 131 -18.53 24.78 -0.38
CA SER A 131 -19.96 24.56 -0.09
C SER A 131 -20.31 23.14 0.35
N LYS A 132 -19.38 22.18 0.32
CA LYS A 132 -19.62 20.81 0.76
C LYS A 132 -19.54 20.70 2.29
N THR A 133 -20.27 19.73 2.82
CA THR A 133 -20.11 19.31 4.22
C THR A 133 -18.73 18.74 4.48
N GLU A 134 -18.31 18.77 5.74
CA GLU A 134 -17.02 18.22 6.20
C GLU A 134 -16.79 16.78 5.71
N TYR A 135 -17.77 15.90 5.93
CA TYR A 135 -17.70 14.52 5.46
C TYR A 135 -17.58 14.42 3.93
N SER A 136 -18.24 15.32 3.20
CA SER A 136 -18.18 15.36 1.74
C SER A 136 -16.82 15.88 1.23
N GLN A 137 -16.21 16.84 1.94
CA GLN A 137 -14.86 17.34 1.68
C GLN A 137 -13.83 16.23 1.93
N ALA A 138 -13.87 15.59 3.11
CA ALA A 138 -12.99 14.47 3.46
C ALA A 138 -13.11 13.32 2.46
N LYS A 139 -14.34 12.94 2.07
CA LYS A 139 -14.58 11.93 1.02
C LYS A 139 -14.01 12.34 -0.33
N TYR A 140 -14.15 13.62 -0.72
CA TYR A 140 -13.59 14.15 -1.97
C TYR A 140 -12.05 14.08 -1.96
N LEU A 141 -11.42 14.51 -0.86
CA LEU A 141 -9.97 14.47 -0.67
C LEU A 141 -9.45 13.04 -0.70
N ALA A 142 -10.06 12.12 0.06
CA ALA A 142 -9.69 10.70 0.04
C ALA A 142 -9.74 10.11 -1.38
N ARG A 143 -10.76 10.46 -2.17
CA ARG A 143 -10.85 10.07 -3.58
C ARG A 143 -9.71 10.65 -4.42
N LYS A 144 -9.36 11.93 -4.25
CA LYS A 144 -8.25 12.56 -4.99
C LYS A 144 -6.89 12.00 -4.58
N LYS A 145 -6.64 11.80 -3.29
CA LYS A 145 -5.46 11.07 -2.78
C LYS A 145 -5.33 9.71 -3.44
N ARG A 146 -6.40 8.90 -3.41
CA ARG A 146 -6.45 7.59 -4.06
C ARG A 146 -6.15 7.63 -5.56
N GLN A 147 -6.54 8.69 -6.28
CA GLN A 147 -6.32 8.81 -7.72
C GLN A 147 -4.92 9.31 -8.11
N HIS A 148 -4.33 10.19 -7.30
CA HIS A 148 -3.16 10.96 -7.70
C HIS A 148 -1.89 10.63 -6.93
N LEU A 149 -1.99 10.12 -5.69
CA LEU A 149 -0.82 9.66 -4.95
C LEU A 149 -0.31 8.34 -5.53
N THR A 150 1.00 8.25 -5.65
CA THR A 150 1.73 7.09 -6.18
C THR A 150 2.75 6.59 -5.17
N ASP A 151 2.45 6.75 -3.88
CA ASP A 151 3.33 6.36 -2.80
C ASP A 151 3.33 4.84 -2.63
N VAL A 152 4.53 4.27 -2.64
CA VAL A 152 4.80 2.84 -2.49
C VAL A 152 5.42 2.59 -1.13
N ARG A 153 4.96 1.54 -0.44
CA ARG A 153 5.59 1.04 0.79
C ARG A 153 6.21 -0.33 0.53
N VAL A 154 7.44 -0.52 0.98
CA VAL A 154 8.16 -1.80 0.92
C VAL A 154 8.09 -2.46 2.29
N LEU A 155 7.53 -3.66 2.37
CA LEU A 155 7.26 -4.41 3.59
C LEU A 155 8.03 -5.73 3.60
N LYS A 156 8.39 -6.17 4.81
CA LYS A 156 8.96 -7.50 5.04
C LYS A 156 7.89 -8.57 4.73
N PRO A 157 8.24 -9.67 4.03
CA PRO A 157 7.31 -10.78 3.81
C PRO A 157 7.05 -11.53 5.12
N THR A 158 5.99 -11.11 5.81
CA THR A 158 5.47 -11.73 7.03
C THR A 158 4.15 -12.45 6.71
N LEU A 159 3.75 -13.41 7.54
CA LEU A 159 2.48 -14.13 7.35
C LEU A 159 1.28 -13.18 7.13
N PRO A 160 1.07 -12.11 7.92
CA PRO A 160 -0.03 -11.17 7.67
C PRO A 160 0.07 -10.46 6.31
N THR A 161 1.27 -10.05 5.89
CA THR A 161 1.45 -9.39 4.58
C THR A 161 1.23 -10.35 3.42
N LEU A 162 1.63 -11.62 3.55
CA LEU A 162 1.43 -12.64 2.53
C LEU A 162 -0.04 -13.03 2.44
N TRP A 163 -0.73 -13.20 3.58
CA TRP A 163 -2.18 -13.39 3.61
C TRP A 163 -2.89 -12.24 2.90
N ARG A 164 -2.49 -10.97 3.13
CA ARG A 164 -3.04 -9.81 2.42
C ARG A 164 -2.85 -9.92 0.91
N VAL A 165 -1.65 -10.30 0.45
CA VAL A 165 -1.38 -10.51 -0.98
C VAL A 165 -2.33 -11.55 -1.57
N TYR A 166 -2.43 -12.73 -0.96
CA TYR A 166 -3.31 -13.79 -1.47
C TYR A 166 -4.78 -13.39 -1.43
N SER A 167 -5.24 -12.80 -0.33
CA SER A 167 -6.64 -12.40 -0.16
C SER A 167 -7.09 -11.38 -1.21
N GLN A 168 -6.20 -10.47 -1.63
CA GLN A 168 -6.51 -9.46 -2.64
C GLN A 168 -6.37 -9.99 -4.08
N LYS A 169 -5.35 -10.81 -4.35
CA LYS A 169 -5.02 -11.22 -5.72
C LYS A 169 -5.56 -12.57 -6.15
N ALA A 170 -5.60 -13.52 -5.24
CA ALA A 170 -5.94 -14.91 -5.53
C ALA A 170 -6.49 -15.61 -4.28
N PRO A 171 -7.64 -15.15 -3.74
CA PRO A 171 -8.21 -15.69 -2.50
C PRO A 171 -8.55 -17.18 -2.61
N GLN A 172 -8.86 -17.66 -3.81
CA GLN A 172 -9.08 -19.08 -4.09
C GLN A 172 -7.85 -19.96 -3.79
N LYS A 173 -6.63 -19.42 -3.92
CA LYS A 173 -5.38 -20.17 -3.62
C LYS A 173 -5.20 -20.43 -2.12
N ILE A 174 -5.93 -19.70 -1.28
CA ILE A 174 -5.93 -19.88 0.18
C ILE A 174 -7.31 -20.34 0.66
N CYS A 175 -8.11 -20.96 -0.22
CA CYS A 175 -9.46 -21.43 0.08
C CYS A 175 -10.39 -20.34 0.67
N PHE A 176 -10.20 -19.08 0.28
CA PHE A 176 -10.90 -17.92 0.85
C PHE A 176 -10.76 -17.79 2.38
N MET A 177 -9.70 -18.37 2.95
CA MET A 177 -9.44 -18.34 4.39
C MET A 177 -9.21 -16.91 4.86
N ARG A 178 -10.01 -16.49 5.84
CA ARG A 178 -9.81 -15.21 6.53
C ARG A 178 -8.64 -15.30 7.52
N ASN A 179 -8.02 -14.15 7.81
CA ASN A 179 -6.87 -14.07 8.71
C ASN A 179 -7.20 -14.54 10.14
N ASP A 180 -8.39 -14.22 10.64
CA ASP A 180 -8.86 -14.66 11.96
C ASP A 180 -9.10 -16.17 12.02
N ALA A 181 -9.58 -16.78 10.93
CA ALA A 181 -9.70 -18.23 10.83
C ALA A 181 -8.33 -18.93 10.87
N LEU A 182 -7.33 -18.38 10.15
CA LEU A 182 -5.94 -18.86 10.23
C LEU A 182 -5.39 -18.75 11.66
N ALA A 183 -5.59 -17.61 12.32
CA ALA A 183 -5.14 -17.42 13.70
C ALA A 183 -5.80 -18.41 14.67
N MET A 184 -7.11 -18.64 14.52
CA MET A 184 -7.86 -19.62 15.32
C MET A 184 -7.40 -21.04 15.07
N LEU A 185 -7.09 -21.41 13.83
CA LEU A 185 -6.53 -22.73 13.49
C LEU A 185 -5.21 -22.96 14.25
N LEU A 186 -4.28 -22.00 14.18
CA LEU A 186 -2.99 -22.09 14.88
C LEU A 186 -3.16 -22.16 16.40
N LEU A 187 -4.11 -21.40 16.95
CA LEU A 187 -4.42 -21.41 18.37
C LEU A 187 -5.01 -22.76 18.81
N ARG A 188 -6.01 -23.26 18.10
CA ARG A 188 -6.71 -24.52 18.43
C ARG A 188 -5.82 -25.74 18.26
N ALA A 189 -4.90 -25.72 17.30
CA ALA A 189 -3.88 -26.76 17.15
C ALA A 189 -2.72 -26.64 18.16
N ASN A 190 -2.75 -25.63 19.05
CA ASN A 190 -1.71 -25.36 20.04
C ASN A 190 -0.30 -25.29 19.43
N VAL A 191 -0.19 -24.60 18.28
CA VAL A 191 1.07 -24.52 17.54
C VAL A 191 2.07 -23.64 18.29
N ARG A 192 3.15 -24.27 18.75
CA ARG A 192 4.18 -23.65 19.59
C ARG A 192 5.56 -24.24 19.31
N ALA A 193 6.60 -23.54 19.74
CA ALA A 193 7.98 -23.98 19.62
C ALA A 193 8.20 -25.37 20.24
N GLY A 194 9.06 -26.16 19.59
CA GLY A 194 9.40 -27.52 20.03
C GLY A 194 8.34 -28.61 19.76
N GLY A 195 7.15 -28.25 19.24
CA GLY A 195 6.13 -29.21 18.88
C GLY A 195 6.41 -29.94 17.56
N ARG A 196 5.90 -31.18 17.44
CA ARG A 196 5.87 -31.94 16.17
C ARG A 196 4.43 -31.98 15.68
N PHE A 197 4.19 -31.51 14.47
CA PHE A 197 2.85 -31.37 13.90
C PHE A 197 2.76 -32.08 12.56
N LEU A 198 1.60 -32.68 12.28
CA LEU A 198 1.24 -33.13 10.94
C LEU A 198 0.38 -32.05 10.27
N VAL A 199 0.74 -31.66 9.05
CA VAL A 199 0.04 -30.61 8.30
C VAL A 199 -0.28 -31.12 6.89
N MET A 200 -1.55 -31.02 6.51
CA MET A 200 -1.99 -31.16 5.13
C MET A 200 -2.48 -29.79 4.67
N ASP A 201 -1.78 -29.19 3.70
CA ASP A 201 -2.01 -27.80 3.29
C ASP A 201 -2.30 -27.71 1.78
N THR A 202 -3.53 -27.32 1.45
CA THR A 202 -3.96 -26.98 0.08
C THR A 202 -4.15 -25.47 -0.12
N CYS A 203 -3.77 -24.66 0.86
CA CYS A 203 -3.82 -23.20 0.85
C CYS A 203 -2.49 -22.59 0.38
N ASN A 204 -1.85 -23.23 -0.61
CA ASN A 204 -0.62 -22.75 -1.24
C ASN A 204 0.51 -22.54 -0.22
N GLY A 205 0.66 -23.45 0.75
CA GLY A 205 1.69 -23.39 1.78
C GLY A 205 1.49 -22.31 2.85
N LEU A 206 0.38 -21.55 2.83
CA LEU A 206 0.12 -20.50 3.81
C LEU A 206 0.02 -21.05 5.24
N VAL A 207 -0.69 -22.18 5.43
CA VAL A 207 -0.90 -22.78 6.75
C VAL A 207 0.39 -23.42 7.23
N ALA A 208 1.07 -24.17 6.37
CA ALA A 208 2.36 -24.79 6.67
C ALA A 208 3.40 -23.73 7.08
N ALA A 209 3.47 -22.62 6.37
CA ALA A 209 4.35 -21.52 6.71
C ALA A 209 3.98 -20.81 8.02
N ALA A 210 2.69 -20.61 8.26
CA ALA A 210 2.21 -20.04 9.52
C ALA A 210 2.62 -20.90 10.72
N MET A 211 2.52 -22.22 10.56
CA MET A 211 2.94 -23.18 11.57
C MET A 211 4.46 -23.19 11.73
N ALA A 212 5.21 -23.25 10.64
CA ALA A 212 6.67 -23.21 10.65
C ALA A 212 7.20 -21.96 11.35
N GLN A 213 6.62 -20.79 11.07
CA GLN A 213 7.00 -19.53 11.73
C GLN A 213 6.82 -19.59 13.25
N ARG A 214 5.74 -20.22 13.74
CA ARG A 214 5.49 -20.37 15.18
C ARG A 214 6.34 -21.46 15.84
N VAL A 215 6.64 -22.54 15.12
CA VAL A 215 7.44 -23.66 15.65
C VAL A 215 8.92 -23.31 15.73
N ALA A 216 9.44 -22.60 14.73
CA ALA A 216 10.87 -22.36 14.60
C ALA A 216 11.43 -21.35 15.63
N ALA A 217 10.58 -20.57 16.31
CA ALA A 217 11.00 -19.48 17.21
C ALA A 217 12.04 -18.52 16.59
N VAL A 218 12.12 -18.44 15.26
CA VAL A 218 13.07 -17.58 14.56
C VAL A 218 12.41 -16.21 14.38
N GLU A 219 13.02 -15.17 14.97
CA GLU A 219 12.59 -13.76 14.88
C GLU A 219 12.53 -13.24 13.44
N GLU A 220 13.27 -13.88 12.55
CA GLU A 220 13.30 -13.55 11.15
C GLU A 220 12.91 -14.76 10.33
N PRO A 221 11.75 -14.76 9.66
CA PRO A 221 11.64 -15.52 8.46
C PRO A 221 12.64 -14.88 7.48
N LYS A 222 13.92 -15.28 7.55
CA LYS A 222 14.63 -15.57 6.31
C LYS A 222 13.62 -16.41 5.55
N THR A 223 13.40 -16.09 4.29
CA THR A 223 12.43 -16.73 3.41
C THR A 223 12.74 -18.23 3.17
N LEU A 224 13.08 -18.98 4.22
CA LEU A 224 12.87 -20.39 4.43
C LEU A 224 11.42 -20.67 4.05
N ASN A 225 11.29 -20.95 2.76
CA ASN A 225 10.32 -21.87 2.23
C ASN A 225 8.87 -21.44 2.52
N LEU A 226 8.54 -20.18 2.24
CA LEU A 226 7.21 -19.90 1.74
C LEU A 226 7.21 -20.11 0.24
N LEU A 227 8.21 -19.56 -0.47
CA LEU A 227 8.26 -19.63 -1.93
C LEU A 227 8.66 -21.00 -2.50
N GLN A 228 9.39 -21.83 -1.76
CA GLN A 228 9.63 -23.23 -2.17
C GLN A 228 8.35 -24.09 -2.15
N PHE A 229 7.35 -23.74 -1.32
CA PHE A 229 6.04 -24.40 -1.33
C PHE A 229 5.03 -23.72 -2.27
N LEU A 230 5.42 -22.61 -2.90
CA LEU A 230 4.55 -21.80 -3.77
C LEU A 230 4.68 -22.12 -5.27
N GLY A 231 5.36 -23.20 -5.63
CA GLY A 231 5.34 -23.74 -6.99
C GLY A 231 5.71 -22.73 -8.07
N HIS A 232 6.89 -22.13 -7.93
CA HIS A 232 7.59 -21.47 -9.03
C HIS A 232 8.89 -22.22 -9.30
#